data_AF-A0ABD4UTM8-F1
#
_entry.id   AF-A0ABD4UTM8-F1
#
_cell.length_a   1.000
_cell.length_b   1.000
_cell.length_c   1.000
_cell.angle_alpha   90.00
_cell.angle_beta   90.00
_cell.angle_gamma   90.00
#
_symmetry.space_group_name_H-M   'P 1'
#
loop_
_entity.id
_entity.type
_entity.pdbx_description
1 polymer ?
#
loop_
_entity_poly.entity_id
_entity_poly.type
_entity_poly.pdbx_seq_one_letter_code
_entity_poly.pdbx_strand_id
1 'polypeptide(L)'
;MQHAPIVAAHWVYLLGVAVIVLTMIWRANVVVPSVIATLLVALAWTHSPVAALASVFNASFTAAKELFNIFLVIALMTALLNALKALRSDIRMVEPFRAVMKTGHTAYFVLAAITYVI
;
A
#
# COMPACT_ATOMS: atom_id res chain seq x y z
N MET A 1 -4.27 21.01 21.56
CA MET A 1 -3.65 19.70 21.28
C MET A 1 -3.97 18.81 22.47
N GLN A 2 -4.92 17.87 22.34
CA GLN A 2 -5.26 16.94 23.42
C GLN A 2 -4.19 15.85 23.44
N HIS A 3 -3.27 15.92 24.40
CA HIS A 3 -2.35 14.83 24.67
C HIS A 3 -3.15 13.68 25.28
N ALA A 4 -3.46 12.66 24.48
CA ALA A 4 -3.98 11.42 25.02
C ALA A 4 -2.90 10.81 25.94
N PRO A 5 -3.20 10.52 27.22
CA PRO A 5 -2.22 9.91 28.10
C PRO A 5 -1.81 8.54 27.54
N ILE A 6 -0.53 8.19 27.69
CA ILE A 6 -0.01 6.89 27.26
C ILE A 6 -0.61 5.81 28.17
N VAL A 7 -1.63 5.13 27.66
CA VAL A 7 -2.28 3.98 28.32
C VAL A 7 -1.60 2.67 27.92
N ALA A 8 -1.76 1.61 28.73
CA ALA A 8 -1.26 0.26 28.46
C ALA A 8 -1.49 -0.23 27.02
N ALA A 9 -2.60 0.12 26.38
CA ALA A 9 -2.89 -0.20 24.98
C ALA A 9 -1.81 0.30 23.99
N HIS A 10 -1.16 1.44 24.26
CA HIS A 10 -0.10 1.97 23.40
C HIS A 10 1.16 1.10 23.44
N TRP A 11 1.52 0.59 24.62
CA TRP A 11 2.65 -0.33 24.78
C TRP A 11 2.38 -1.69 24.15
N VAL A 12 1.14 -2.19 24.31
CA VAL A 12 0.71 -3.44 23.64
C VAL A 12 0.71 -3.26 22.12
N TYR A 13 0.30 -2.10 21.61
CA TYR A 13 0.36 -1.78 20.19
C TYR A 13 1.81 -1.74 19.68
N LEU A 14 2.70 -1.04 20.39
CA LEU A 14 4.12 -0.95 20.03
C LEU A 14 4.77 -2.34 19.97
N LEU A 15 4.55 -3.20 20.97
CA LEU A 15 5.03 -4.58 20.96
C LEU A 15 4.41 -5.39 19.82
N GLY A 16 3.10 -5.25 19.58
CA GLY A 16 2.41 -5.92 18.49
C GLY A 16 3.00 -5.58 17.13
N VAL A 17 3.26 -4.29 16.86
CA VAL A 17 3.91 -3.82 15.64
C VAL A 17 5.34 -4.36 15.53
N ALA A 18 6.11 -4.35 16.62
CA ALA A 18 7.47 -4.90 16.61
C ALA A 18 7.48 -6.39 16.26
N VAL A 19 6.57 -7.18 16.81
CA VAL A 19 6.42 -8.61 16.48
C VAL A 19 6.03 -8.79 15.02
N ILE A 20 5.08 -8.00 14.51
CA ILE A 20 4.69 -8.02 13.08
C ILE A 20 5.91 -7.76 12.19
N VAL A 21 6.68 -6.70 12.46
CA VAL A 21 7.89 -6.37 11.69
C VAL A 21 8.93 -7.48 11.77
N LEU A 22 9.15 -8.06 12.96
CA LEU A 22 10.08 -9.18 13.12
C LEU A 22 9.66 -10.39 12.28
N THR A 23 8.36 -10.74 12.29
CA THR A 23 7.84 -11.82 11.44
C THR A 23 7.95 -11.52 9.94
N MET A 24 7.82 -10.26 9.52
CA MET A 24 8.09 -9.85 8.14
C MET A 24 9.56 -10.02 7.76
N ILE A 25 10.50 -9.68 8.64
CA ILE A 25 11.95 -9.86 8.42
C ILE A 25 12.28 -11.33 8.20
N TRP A 26 11.67 -12.22 8.98
CA TRP A 26 11.81 -13.67 8.82
C TRP A 26 11.00 -14.26 7.67
N ARG A 27 10.32 -13.43 6.86
CA ARG A 27 9.45 -13.85 5.74
C ARG A 27 8.39 -14.87 6.17
N ALA A 28 7.95 -14.81 7.43
CA ALA A 28 6.94 -15.69 8.01
C ALA A 28 5.52 -15.14 7.75
N ASN A 29 4.49 -15.95 8.02
CA ASN A 29 3.10 -15.51 7.87
C ASN A 29 2.74 -14.42 8.89
N VAL A 30 2.46 -13.21 8.38
CA VAL A 30 2.21 -12.00 9.20
C VAL A 30 0.77 -11.94 9.73
N VAL A 31 -0.15 -12.71 9.13
CA VAL A 31 -1.59 -12.65 9.44
C VAL A 31 -1.90 -13.10 10.86
N VAL A 32 -1.27 -14.17 11.34
CA VAL A 32 -1.53 -14.69 12.70
C VAL A 32 -1.06 -13.69 13.77
N PRO A 33 0.18 -13.18 13.73
CA PRO A 33 0.62 -12.13 14.64
C PRO A 33 -0.25 -10.87 14.60
N SER A 34 -0.72 -10.44 13.42
CA SER A 34 -1.51 -9.22 13.29
C SER A 34 -2.90 -9.33 13.90
N VAL A 35 -3.56 -10.48 13.75
CA VAL A 35 -4.85 -10.78 14.39
C VAL A 35 -4.71 -10.79 15.91
N ILE A 36 -3.68 -11.47 16.43
CA ILE A 36 -3.41 -11.54 17.88
C ILE A 36 -3.10 -10.13 18.43
N ALA A 37 -2.23 -9.37 17.76
CA ALA A 37 -1.90 -8.01 18.17
C ALA A 37 -3.14 -7.11 18.22
N THR A 38 -4.00 -7.17 17.19
CA THR A 38 -5.25 -6.40 17.13
C THR A 38 -6.17 -6.76 18.29
N LEU A 39 -6.31 -8.05 18.60
CA LEU A 39 -7.13 -8.53 19.72
C LEU A 39 -6.57 -8.05 21.07
N LEU A 40 -5.26 -8.15 21.29
CA LEU A 40 -4.61 -7.73 22.54
C LEU A 40 -4.71 -6.22 22.76
N VAL A 41 -4.51 -5.42 21.70
CA VAL A 41 -4.67 -3.96 21.76
C VAL A 41 -6.12 -3.59 22.08
N ALA A 42 -7.08 -4.20 21.38
CA ALA A 42 -8.51 -3.94 21.59
C ALA A 42 -8.97 -4.36 22.99
N LEU A 43 -8.43 -5.46 23.54
CA LEU A 43 -8.69 -5.90 24.90
C LEU A 43 -8.12 -4.93 25.93
N ALA A 44 -6.88 -4.46 25.73
CA ALA A 44 -6.24 -3.48 26.59
C ALA A 44 -6.95 -2.12 26.60
N TRP A 45 -7.68 -1.79 25.53
CA TRP A 45 -8.46 -0.57 25.41
C TRP A 45 -9.90 -0.70 25.94
N THR A 46 -10.59 -1.79 25.60
CA THR A 46 -12.04 -1.94 25.85
C THR A 46 -12.35 -2.70 27.14
N HIS A 47 -11.36 -3.41 27.71
CA HIS A 47 -11.48 -4.27 28.90
C HIS A 47 -12.54 -5.39 28.82
N SER A 48 -13.16 -5.60 27.65
CA SER A 48 -14.15 -6.65 27.41
C SER A 48 -13.67 -7.62 26.31
N PRO A 49 -13.64 -8.94 26.58
CA PRO A 49 -13.20 -9.93 25.60
C PRO A 49 -14.14 -10.03 24.40
N VAL A 50 -15.44 -9.83 24.61
CA VAL A 50 -16.44 -9.85 23.52
C VAL A 50 -16.22 -8.68 22.57
N ALA A 51 -15.98 -7.48 23.12
CA ALA A 51 -15.72 -6.29 22.31
C ALA A 51 -14.36 -6.36 21.58
N ALA A 52 -13.35 -6.95 22.22
CA ALA A 52 -12.04 -7.18 21.60
C ALA A 52 -12.12 -8.12 20.39
N LEU A 53 -12.90 -9.21 20.50
CA LEU A 53 -13.13 -10.12 19.39
C LEU A 53 -13.89 -9.42 18.24
N ALA A 54 -14.93 -8.66 18.57
CA ALA A 54 -15.65 -7.87 17.57
C ALA A 54 -14.75 -6.83 16.87
N SER A 55 -13.75 -6.28 17.58
CA SER A 55 -12.80 -5.33 17.02
C SER A 55 -11.94 -5.93 15.90
N VAL A 56 -11.55 -7.21 15.98
CA VAL A 56 -10.79 -7.90 14.92
C VAL A 56 -11.59 -7.97 13.61
N PHE A 57 -12.88 -8.30 13.70
CA PHE A 57 -13.76 -8.31 12.53
C PHE A 57 -13.98 -6.89 11.98
N ASN A 58 -14.26 -5.92 12.85
CA ASN A 58 -14.40 -4.52 12.45
C ASN A 58 -13.12 -3.97 11.80
N ALA A 59 -11.95 -4.32 12.32
CA ALA A 59 -10.66 -3.94 11.74
C ALA A 59 -10.51 -4.47 10.31
N SER A 60 -11.01 -5.67 10.03
CA SER A 60 -10.99 -6.27 8.68
C SER A 60 -11.91 -5.52 7.72
N PHE A 61 -13.11 -5.13 8.17
CA PHE A 61 -14.00 -4.28 7.38
C PHE A 61 -13.42 -2.88 7.14
N THR A 62 -12.77 -2.28 8.13
CA THR A 62 -12.07 -1.01 7.98
C THR A 62 -10.93 -1.12 6.98
N ALA A 63 -10.07 -2.14 7.10
CA ALA A 63 -8.99 -2.38 6.15
C ALA A 63 -9.49 -2.58 4.72
N ALA A 64 -10.59 -3.33 4.56
CA ALA A 64 -11.23 -3.50 3.26
C ALA A 64 -11.73 -2.17 2.66
N LYS A 65 -12.31 -1.28 3.48
CA LYS A 65 -12.76 0.06 3.02
C LYS A 65 -11.58 0.93 2.57
N GLU A 66 -10.51 0.99 3.36
CA GLU A 66 -9.31 1.76 3.02
C GLU A 66 -8.66 1.24 1.74
N LEU A 67 -8.56 -0.08 1.59
CA LEU A 67 -7.96 -0.69 0.41
C LEU A 67 -8.86 -0.59 -0.83
N PHE A 68 -10.19 -0.58 -0.67
CA PHE A 68 -11.14 -0.43 -1.77
C PHE A 68 -10.91 0.86 -2.56
N ASN A 69 -10.60 1.98 -1.88
CA ASN A 69 -10.27 3.23 -2.54
C ASN A 69 -9.03 3.09 -3.45
N ILE A 70 -7.97 2.43 -2.94
CA ILE A 70 -6.75 2.16 -3.71
C ILE A 70 -7.04 1.23 -4.90
N PHE A 71 -7.83 0.16 -4.69
CA PHE A 71 -8.23 -0.73 -5.77
C PHE A 71 -9.01 -0.01 -6.87
N LEU A 72 -9.93 0.88 -6.51
CA LEU A 72 -10.68 1.68 -7.48
C LEU A 72 -9.74 2.56 -8.32
N VAL A 73 -8.81 3.27 -7.68
CA VAL A 73 -7.83 4.10 -8.38
C VAL A 73 -6.97 3.27 -9.33
N ILE A 74 -6.44 2.12 -8.88
CA ILE A 74 -5.62 1.24 -9.73
C ILE A 74 -6.46 0.64 -10.87
N ALA A 75 -7.72 0.26 -10.62
CA ALA A 75 -8.62 -0.25 -11.66
C ALA A 75 -8.88 0.81 -12.73
N LEU A 76 -9.13 2.06 -12.35
CA LEU A 76 -9.30 3.17 -13.28
C LEU A 76 -7.99 3.49 -14.02
N MET A 77 -6.85 3.51 -13.34
CA MET A 77 -5.54 3.74 -13.97
C MET A 77 -5.19 2.63 -14.98
N THR A 78 -5.41 1.37 -14.62
CA THR A 78 -5.16 0.24 -15.53
C THR A 78 -6.11 0.27 -16.73
N ALA A 79 -7.39 0.59 -16.53
CA ALA A 79 -8.35 0.77 -17.62
C ALA A 79 -7.94 1.92 -18.57
N LEU A 80 -7.52 3.06 -18.02
CA LEU A 80 -7.03 4.19 -18.81
C LEU A 80 -5.76 3.83 -19.60
N LEU A 81 -4.77 3.21 -18.95
CA LEU A 81 -3.55 2.76 -19.61
C LEU A 81 -3.87 1.76 -20.74
N ASN A 82 -4.84 0.88 -20.54
CA ASN A 82 -5.29 -0.06 -21.58
C ASN A 82 -6.01 0.65 -22.73
N ALA A 83 -6.85 1.65 -22.45
CA ALA A 83 -7.50 2.46 -23.47
C ALA A 83 -6.48 3.28 -24.30
N LEU A 84 -5.47 3.87 -23.65
CA LEU A 84 -4.40 4.60 -24.32
C LEU A 84 -3.54 3.70 -25.21
N LYS A 85 -3.24 2.47 -24.74
CA LYS A 85 -2.56 1.45 -25.55
C LYS A 85 -3.38 1.03 -26.76
N ALA A 86 -4.70 0.89 -26.61
CA ALA A 86 -5.60 0.58 -27.74
C ALA A 86 -5.58 1.69 -28.81
N LEU A 87 -5.42 2.94 -28.39
CA LEU A 87 -5.23 4.09 -29.30
C LEU A 87 -3.80 4.20 -29.86
N ARG A 88 -2.89 3.30 -29.47
CA ARG A 88 -1.45 3.36 -29.79
C ARG A 88 -0.81 4.70 -29.42
N SER A 89 -1.33 5.33 -28.37
CA SER A 89 -0.90 6.66 -27.93
C SER A 89 0.56 6.66 -27.48
N ASP A 90 0.98 5.58 -26.82
CA ASP A 90 2.35 5.28 -26.44
C ASP A 90 3.31 5.26 -27.65
N ILE A 91 2.89 4.67 -28.77
CA ILE A 91 3.68 4.62 -30.00
C ILE A 91 3.74 5.99 -30.66
N ARG A 92 2.59 6.66 -30.78
CA ARG A 92 2.49 7.99 -31.42
C ARG A 92 3.28 9.05 -30.66
N MET A 93 3.40 8.93 -29.34
CA MET A 93 4.18 9.84 -28.49
C MET A 93 5.69 9.75 -28.76
N VAL A 94 6.21 8.58 -29.12
CA VAL A 94 7.65 8.34 -29.34
C VAL A 94 8.06 8.46 -30.82
N GLU A 95 7.09 8.37 -31.74
CA GLU A 95 7.29 8.47 -33.19
C GLU A 95 8.20 9.63 -33.66
N PRO A 96 8.08 10.89 -33.17
CA PRO A 96 8.95 11.98 -33.65
C PRO A 96 10.43 11.81 -33.26
N PHE A 97 10.72 11.09 -32.18
CA PHE A 97 12.10 10.85 -31.70
C PHE A 97 12.71 9.55 -32.22
N ARG A 98 11.92 8.77 -32.99
CA ARG A 98 12.33 7.48 -33.55
C ARG A 98 13.60 7.57 -34.41
N ALA A 99 13.84 8.70 -35.05
CA ALA A 99 15.04 8.92 -35.86
C ALA A 99 16.34 8.93 -35.03
N VAL A 100 16.29 9.33 -33.76
CA VAL A 100 17.44 9.37 -32.84
C VAL A 100 17.57 8.07 -32.05
N MET A 101 16.45 7.39 -31.77
CA MET A 101 16.37 6.15 -30.99
C MET A 101 16.65 4.90 -31.83
N LYS A 102 17.84 4.81 -32.45
CA LYS A 102 18.23 3.69 -33.32
C LYS A 102 18.84 2.50 -32.57
N THR A 103 19.32 2.71 -31.34
CA THR A 103 19.96 1.68 -30.50
C THR A 103 19.44 1.73 -29.07
N GLY A 104 19.55 0.63 -28.30
CA GLY A 104 19.04 0.58 -26.92
C GLY A 104 19.65 1.64 -26.00
N HIS A 105 20.95 1.93 -26.15
CA HIS A 105 21.63 2.97 -25.36
C HIS A 105 21.12 4.37 -25.70
N THR A 106 20.95 4.69 -26.99
CA THR A 106 20.44 6.00 -27.41
C THR A 106 18.99 6.20 -26.97
N ALA A 107 18.16 5.15 -27.05
CA ALA A 107 16.79 5.17 -26.54
C ALA A 107 16.71 5.49 -25.04
N TYR A 108 17.55 4.87 -24.21
CA TYR A 108 17.58 5.12 -22.77
C TYR A 108 17.93 6.58 -22.44
N PHE A 109 19.01 7.11 -23.03
CA PHE A 109 19.45 8.49 -22.74
C PHE A 109 18.47 9.53 -23.28
N VAL A 110 17.86 9.32 -24.44
CA VAL A 110 16.86 10.23 -25.01
C VAL A 110 15.59 10.24 -24.15
N LEU A 111 15.10 9.07 -23.70
CA LEU A 111 13.93 9.00 -22.82
C LEU A 111 14.22 9.72 -21.48
N ALA A 112 15.38 9.43 -20.88
CA ALA A 112 15.79 10.08 -19.63
C ALA A 112 15.91 11.60 -19.77
N ALA A 113 16.52 12.10 -20.87
CA ALA A 113 16.64 13.53 -21.13
C ALA A 113 15.27 14.19 -21.30
N ILE A 114 14.37 13.60 -22.09
CA ILE A 114 13.03 14.16 -22.32
C ILE A 114 12.20 14.17 -21.02
N THR A 115 12.24 13.10 -20.23
CA THR A 115 11.48 13.01 -18.96
C THR A 115 12.00 13.95 -17.86
N TYR A 116 13.28 14.33 -17.87
CA TYR A 116 13.86 15.21 -16.85
C TYR A 116 13.96 16.69 -17.26
N VAL A 117 14.02 17.00 -18.57
CA VAL A 117 14.19 18.37 -19.07
C VAL A 117 12.85 19.06 -19.35
N ILE A 118 11.78 18.29 -19.62
CA ILE A 118 10.39 18.77 -19.72
C ILE A 118 9.72 18.59 -18.36
#